data_AF-A0A949MAJ9-F1
#
_entry.id   AF-A0A949MAJ9-F1
#
_cell.length_a   1.000
_cell.length_b   1.000
_cell.length_c   1.000
_cell.angle_alpha   90.00
_cell.angle_beta   90.00
_cell.angle_gamma   90.00
#
_symmetry.space_group_name_H-M   'P 1'
#
loop_
_entity.id
_entity.type
_entity.pdbx_description
1 polymer ?
#
loop_
_entity_poly.entity_id
_entity_poly.type
_entity_poly.pdbx_seq_one_letter_code
_entity_poly.pdbx_strand_id
1 'polypeptide(L)'
;MDLERNDIARIAESWIGTPFMPNACVKGAGVSCQKLVGAIYIEAGWLPSDFVVPDGPMNWSGARKESLIEVFLSNFELFSVLKSTDESAVGDLLGFRIGGCVHHLGVLTDTRGRFVHCMRGFGVRVNNLREATYMRRFSRAWRVR
;
A
#
# COMPACT_ATOMS: atom_id res chain seq x y z
N MET A 1 -5.68 -26.65 5.93
CA MET A 1 -5.92 -26.18 4.55
C MET A 1 -5.10 -24.94 4.37
N ASP A 2 -3.82 -25.14 4.09
CA ASP A 2 -2.87 -24.06 3.86
C ASP A 2 -3.28 -23.39 2.56
N LEU A 3 -3.91 -22.21 2.68
CA LEU A 3 -4.19 -21.34 1.55
C LEU A 3 -2.84 -21.09 0.87
N GLU A 4 -2.62 -21.73 -0.29
CA GLU A 4 -1.56 -21.34 -1.22
C GLU A 4 -1.80 -19.85 -1.50
N ARG A 5 -1.08 -18.99 -0.75
CA ARG A 5 -1.11 -17.55 -0.95
C ARG A 5 -0.66 -17.33 -2.39
N ASN A 6 -1.58 -16.85 -3.22
CA ASN A 6 -1.26 -16.45 -4.57
C ASN A 6 -0.06 -15.49 -4.52
N ASP A 7 0.82 -15.59 -5.52
CA ASP A 7 2.02 -14.77 -5.60
C ASP A 7 1.65 -13.27 -5.60
N ILE A 8 1.76 -12.65 -4.42
CA ILE A 8 1.34 -11.28 -4.17
C ILE A 8 2.18 -10.29 -4.97
N ALA A 9 3.45 -10.63 -5.25
CA ALA A 9 4.31 -9.80 -6.08
C ALA A 9 3.81 -9.79 -7.52
N ARG A 10 3.50 -10.96 -8.09
CA ARG A 10 2.91 -11.08 -9.43
C ARG A 10 1.56 -10.37 -9.53
N ILE A 11 0.72 -10.50 -8.51
CA ILE A 11 -0.58 -9.80 -8.45
C ILE A 11 -0.34 -8.30 -8.45
N ALA A 12 0.50 -7.77 -7.56
CA ALA A 12 0.82 -6.36 -7.51
C ALA A 12 1.36 -5.84 -8.85
N GLU A 13 2.31 -6.56 -9.45
CA GLU A 13 2.89 -6.19 -10.75
C GLU A 13 1.85 -6.18 -11.88
N SER A 14 0.83 -7.03 -11.83
CA SER A 14 -0.24 -7.04 -12.85
C SER A 14 -1.13 -5.79 -12.85
N TRP A 15 -1.06 -4.94 -11.82
CA TRP A 15 -1.77 -3.66 -11.77
C TRP A 15 -1.03 -2.51 -12.46
N ILE A 16 0.26 -2.69 -12.78
CA ILE A 16 1.10 -1.66 -13.42
C ILE A 16 0.42 -1.13 -14.69
N GLY A 17 0.47 0.20 -14.86
CA GLY A 17 -0.17 0.89 -15.98
C GLY A 17 -1.61 1.33 -15.70
N THR A 18 -2.25 0.85 -14.63
CA THR A 18 -3.56 1.39 -14.20
C THR A 18 -3.40 2.87 -13.81
N PRO A 19 -4.17 3.81 -14.39
CA PRO A 19 -4.00 5.23 -14.11
C PRO A 19 -4.45 5.57 -12.68
N PHE A 20 -3.98 6.72 -12.18
CA PHE A 20 -4.44 7.22 -10.89
C PHE A 20 -5.83 7.81 -11.03
N MET A 21 -6.76 7.38 -10.17
CA MET A 21 -8.08 8.00 -10.02
C MET A 21 -8.46 8.01 -8.53
N PRO A 22 -8.76 9.18 -7.93
CA PRO A 22 -9.13 9.27 -6.51
C PRO A 22 -10.29 8.34 -6.16
N ASN A 23 -10.11 7.54 -5.10
CA ASN A 23 -11.11 6.63 -4.54
C ASN A 23 -11.65 5.55 -5.50
N ALA A 24 -11.11 5.41 -6.71
CA ALA A 24 -11.48 4.35 -7.63
C ALA A 24 -10.69 3.06 -7.37
N CYS A 25 -11.21 1.94 -7.89
CA CYS A 25 -10.61 0.62 -7.75
C CYS A 25 -10.90 -0.26 -8.97
N VAL A 26 -10.50 0.19 -10.15
CA VAL A 26 -10.72 -0.51 -11.42
C VAL A 26 -9.39 -0.68 -12.15
N LYS A 27 -8.91 -1.92 -12.23
CA LYS A 27 -7.67 -2.27 -12.92
C LYS A 27 -7.72 -1.83 -14.39
N GLY A 28 -6.65 -1.21 -14.87
CA GLY A 28 -6.57 -0.63 -16.21
C GLY A 28 -7.34 0.68 -16.43
N ALA A 29 -8.25 1.09 -15.53
CA ALA A 29 -9.09 2.28 -15.73
C ALA A 29 -8.93 3.37 -14.66
N GLY A 30 -8.54 3.02 -13.43
CA GLY A 30 -8.36 4.01 -12.38
C GLY A 30 -8.26 3.41 -10.98
N VAL A 31 -7.22 3.77 -10.22
CA VAL A 31 -7.07 3.35 -8.82
C VAL A 31 -6.38 4.41 -7.96
N SER A 32 -6.67 4.47 -6.66
CA SER A 32 -5.90 5.26 -5.68
C SER A 32 -4.97 4.36 -4.85
N CYS A 33 -3.97 4.93 -4.15
CA CYS A 33 -2.99 4.10 -3.44
C CYS A 33 -3.62 3.18 -2.37
N GLN A 34 -4.59 3.67 -1.60
CA GLN A 34 -5.27 2.86 -0.58
C GLN A 34 -6.16 1.77 -1.20
N LYS A 35 -6.84 2.08 -2.30
CA LYS A 35 -7.70 1.12 -3.00
C LYS A 35 -6.85 0.04 -3.68
N LEU A 36 -5.71 0.41 -4.26
CA LEU A 36 -4.75 -0.52 -4.86
C LEU A 36 -4.27 -1.56 -3.85
N VAL A 37 -3.76 -1.13 -2.68
CA VAL A 37 -3.20 -2.09 -1.71
C VAL A 37 -4.27 -3.03 -1.18
N GLY A 38 -5.49 -2.55 -0.94
CA GLY A 38 -6.61 -3.41 -0.56
C GLY A 38 -6.97 -4.40 -1.66
N ALA A 39 -7.04 -3.96 -2.92
CA ALA A 39 -7.33 -4.83 -4.06
C ALA A 39 -6.25 -5.92 -4.25
N ILE A 40 -4.97 -5.56 -4.10
CA ILE A 40 -3.86 -6.53 -4.14
C ILE A 40 -4.03 -7.59 -3.05
N TYR A 41 -4.32 -7.18 -1.81
CA TYR A 41 -4.50 -8.14 -0.71
C TYR A 41 -5.75 -9.01 -0.89
N ILE A 42 -6.85 -8.45 -1.40
CA ILE A 42 -8.06 -9.21 -1.72
C ILE A 42 -7.78 -10.24 -2.84
N GLU A 43 -7.18 -9.81 -3.95
CA GLU A 43 -6.81 -10.69 -5.08
C GLU A 43 -5.82 -11.78 -4.64
N ALA A 44 -4.92 -11.48 -3.69
CA ALA A 44 -3.97 -12.43 -3.14
C ALA A 44 -4.58 -13.39 -2.10
N GLY A 45 -5.83 -13.15 -1.66
CA GLY A 45 -6.49 -13.92 -0.60
C GLY A 45 -5.99 -13.61 0.82
N TRP A 46 -5.35 -12.45 1.02
CA TRP A 46 -4.81 -11.99 2.31
C TRP A 46 -5.82 -11.11 3.07
N LEU A 47 -6.80 -10.56 2.36
CA LEU A 47 -7.99 -9.93 2.95
C LEU A 47 -9.26 -10.64 2.46
N PRO A 48 -10.33 -10.65 3.26
CA PRO A 48 -11.64 -11.15 2.83
C PRO A 48 -12.11 -10.48 1.54
N SER A 49 -12.81 -11.22 0.68
CA SER A 49 -13.29 -10.71 -0.61
C SER A 49 -14.31 -9.56 -0.49
N ASP A 50 -14.96 -9.44 0.67
CA ASP A 50 -15.91 -8.39 1.03
C ASP A 50 -15.28 -7.25 1.84
N PHE A 51 -13.95 -7.26 2.03
CA PHE A 51 -13.25 -6.20 2.76
C PHE A 51 -13.40 -4.84 2.04
N VAL A 52 -13.92 -3.84 2.76
CA VAL A 52 -14.15 -2.50 2.21
C VAL A 52 -13.02 -1.56 2.65
N VAL A 53 -12.21 -1.11 1.68
CA VAL A 53 -11.28 0.00 1.89
C VAL A 53 -12.07 1.32 1.84
N PRO A 54 -12.03 2.17 2.89
CA PRO A 54 -12.77 3.43 2.89
C PRO A 54 -12.19 4.44 1.89
N ASP A 55 -13.06 5.37 1.49
CA ASP A 55 -12.65 6.55 0.74
C ASP A 55 -11.93 7.54 1.65
N GLY A 56 -11.01 8.31 1.07
CA GLY A 56 -10.23 9.28 1.81
C GLY A 56 -10.04 10.58 1.05
N PRO A 57 -9.92 11.72 1.75
CA PRO A 57 -9.58 12.99 1.11
C PRO A 57 -8.12 13.00 0.62
N MET A 58 -7.92 13.36 -0.65
CA MET A 58 -6.58 13.37 -1.29
C MET A 58 -5.65 14.48 -0.77
N ASN A 59 -6.17 15.46 -0.04
CA ASN A 59 -5.43 16.60 0.52
C ASN A 59 -5.34 16.57 2.06
N TRP A 60 -5.73 15.47 2.71
CA TRP A 60 -5.75 15.35 4.17
C TRP A 60 -4.41 15.73 4.81
N SER A 61 -3.32 15.27 4.20
CA SER A 61 -2.03 15.19 4.85
C SER A 61 -1.22 16.48 4.89
N GLY A 62 -1.80 17.63 4.52
CA GLY A 62 -1.13 18.93 4.45
C GLY A 62 -0.35 19.29 5.72
N ALA A 63 -0.97 20.04 6.65
CA ALA A 63 -0.36 20.39 7.94
C ALA A 63 -0.77 19.42 9.08
N ARG A 64 -1.61 18.41 8.77
CA ARG A 64 -2.14 17.47 9.77
C ARG A 64 -1.08 16.46 10.19
N LYS A 65 -1.06 16.13 11.48
CA LYS A 65 -0.17 15.10 12.05
C LYS A 65 -0.83 13.73 12.16
N GLU A 66 -2.16 13.68 12.24
CA GLU A 66 -2.93 12.44 12.33
C GLU A 66 -3.16 11.83 10.94
N SER A 67 -2.82 10.56 10.80
CA SER A 67 -3.04 9.78 9.59
C SER A 67 -4.31 8.94 9.70
N LEU A 68 -5.26 9.18 8.80
CA LEU A 68 -6.45 8.32 8.68
C LEU A 68 -6.09 6.87 8.32
N ILE A 69 -4.98 6.66 7.61
CA ILE A 69 -4.47 5.32 7.28
C ILE A 69 -4.01 4.61 8.56
N GLU A 70 -3.24 5.30 9.41
CA GLU A 70 -2.73 4.70 10.63
C GLU A 70 -3.87 4.43 11.62
N VAL A 71 -4.82 5.37 11.75
CA VAL A 71 -6.05 5.18 12.53
C VAL A 71 -6.86 4.00 12.02
N PHE A 72 -7.02 3.89 10.69
CA PHE A 72 -7.73 2.76 10.09
C PHE A 72 -7.03 1.45 10.42
N LEU A 73 -5.74 1.31 10.12
CA LEU A 73 -4.99 0.07 10.32
C LEU A 73 -4.89 -0.33 11.80
N SER A 74 -4.86 0.61 12.75
CA SER A 74 -4.86 0.29 14.18
C SER A 74 -6.16 -0.33 14.68
N ASN A 75 -7.26 -0.19 13.94
CA ASN A 75 -8.55 -0.80 14.27
C ASN A 75 -8.70 -2.23 13.71
N PHE A 76 -7.72 -2.76 13.00
CA PHE A 76 -7.75 -4.12 12.44
C PHE A 76 -6.60 -4.97 12.98
N GLU A 77 -6.92 -6.05 13.70
CA GLU A 77 -5.94 -7.00 14.23
C GLU A 77 -5.12 -7.71 13.14
N LEU A 78 -5.62 -7.71 11.90
CA LEU A 78 -4.96 -8.28 10.73
C LEU A 78 -3.65 -7.57 10.40
N PHE A 79 -3.44 -6.31 10.81
CA PHE A 79 -2.24 -5.55 10.48
C PHE A 79 -1.37 -5.34 11.72
N SER A 80 -0.15 -5.87 11.68
CA SER A 80 0.85 -5.67 12.75
C SER A 80 1.97 -4.73 12.29
N VAL A 81 2.27 -3.70 13.09
CA VAL A 81 3.39 -2.79 12.83
C VAL A 81 4.72 -3.55 12.96
N LEU A 82 5.62 -3.38 11.99
CA LEU A 82 6.98 -3.92 12.06
C LEU A 82 7.89 -3.07 12.95
N LYS A 83 8.83 -3.70 13.66
CA LYS A 83 9.74 -3.00 14.59
C LYS A 83 10.92 -2.38 13.86
N SER A 84 11.36 -3.00 12.77
CA SER A 84 12.45 -2.51 11.91
C SER A 84 12.13 -2.72 10.44
N THR A 85 12.71 -1.89 9.57
CA THR A 85 12.69 -2.11 8.12
C THR A 85 13.38 -3.41 7.71
N ASP A 86 14.34 -3.89 8.49
CA ASP A 86 15.06 -5.14 8.20
C ASP A 86 14.18 -6.38 8.37
N GLU A 87 13.05 -6.25 9.07
CA GLU A 87 12.05 -7.31 9.21
C GLU A 87 11.14 -7.40 7.99
N SER A 88 11.24 -6.48 7.01
CA SER A 88 10.31 -6.42 5.89
C SER A 88 10.43 -7.64 4.97
N ALA A 89 9.30 -8.13 4.49
CA ALA A 89 9.14 -9.27 3.61
C ALA A 89 8.17 -8.94 2.48
N VAL A 90 8.23 -9.72 1.41
CA VAL A 90 7.33 -9.59 0.26
C VAL A 90 5.87 -9.64 0.74
N GLY A 91 5.08 -8.67 0.31
CA GLY A 91 3.68 -8.48 0.70
C GLY A 91 3.46 -7.48 1.83
N ASP A 92 4.50 -7.05 2.55
CA ASP A 92 4.32 -6.04 3.59
C ASP A 92 3.84 -4.71 3.01
N LEU A 93 2.96 -4.06 3.78
CA LEU A 93 2.43 -2.73 3.50
C LEU A 93 3.45 -1.69 3.91
N LEU A 94 3.82 -0.80 2.99
CA LEU A 94 4.74 0.30 3.22
C LEU A 94 3.95 1.61 3.34
N GLY A 95 4.22 2.39 4.39
CA GLY A 95 3.63 3.71 4.64
C GLY A 95 4.62 4.84 4.45
N PHE A 96 4.23 5.84 3.67
CA PHE A 96 5.06 7.01 3.37
C PHE A 96 4.38 8.31 3.82
N ARG A 97 5.21 9.20 4.37
CA ARG A 97 4.81 10.54 4.80
C ARG A 97 4.73 11.49 3.60
N ILE A 98 3.53 12.06 3.41
CA ILE A 98 3.28 13.15 2.47
C ILE A 98 2.76 14.32 3.30
N GLY A 99 3.48 15.44 3.34
CA GLY A 99 3.17 16.51 4.28
C GLY A 99 3.41 16.07 5.73
N GLY A 100 2.42 16.24 6.61
CA GLY A 100 2.55 16.05 8.06
C GLY A 100 2.35 14.62 8.59
N CYS A 101 1.76 13.70 7.82
CA CYS A 101 1.42 12.35 8.28
C CYS A 101 1.60 11.27 7.20
N VAL A 102 1.46 9.98 7.56
CA VAL A 102 1.34 8.91 6.56
C VAL A 102 0.10 9.17 5.71
N HIS A 103 0.26 9.13 4.39
CA HIS A 103 -0.84 9.37 3.44
C HIS A 103 -0.67 8.63 2.12
N HIS A 104 0.43 7.91 1.95
CA HIS A 104 0.72 7.16 0.75
C HIS A 104 1.12 5.73 1.10
N LEU A 105 0.63 4.77 0.33
CA LEU A 105 0.83 3.34 0.55
C LEU A 105 1.47 2.65 -0.66
N GLY A 106 2.16 1.54 -0.41
CA GLY A 106 2.63 0.60 -1.42
C GLY A 106 2.83 -0.80 -0.85
N VAL A 107 2.92 -1.81 -1.71
CA VAL A 107 3.18 -3.20 -1.32
C VAL A 107 4.59 -3.58 -1.72
N LEU A 108 5.40 -4.08 -0.79
CA LEU A 108 6.74 -4.59 -1.08
C LEU A 108 6.65 -5.85 -1.94
N THR A 109 7.31 -5.88 -3.10
CA THR A 109 7.21 -6.98 -4.07
C THR A 109 8.48 -7.80 -4.20
N ASP A 110 9.60 -7.37 -3.61
CA ASP A 110 10.81 -8.18 -3.52
C ASP A 110 11.69 -7.85 -2.30
N THR A 111 12.71 -8.68 -2.08
CA THR A 111 13.70 -8.51 -1.01
C THR A 111 14.74 -7.42 -1.30
N ARG A 112 14.75 -6.86 -2.51
CA ARG A 112 15.65 -5.77 -2.92
C ARG A 112 15.02 -4.38 -2.72
N GLY A 113 13.79 -4.32 -2.18
CA GLY A 113 13.11 -3.08 -1.89
C GLY A 113 12.19 -2.57 -3.00
N ARG A 114 11.95 -3.34 -4.08
CA ARG A 114 10.94 -2.97 -5.08
C ARG A 114 9.56 -3.03 -4.45
N PHE A 115 8.74 -2.03 -4.69
CA PHE A 115 7.37 -1.99 -4.22
C PHE A 115 6.46 -1.40 -5.31
N VAL A 116 5.21 -1.85 -5.31
CA VAL A 116 4.16 -1.37 -6.20
C VAL A 116 3.27 -0.38 -5.45
N HIS A 117 2.95 0.74 -6.11
CA HIS A 117 2.05 1.76 -5.58
C HIS A 117 1.36 2.53 -6.71
N CYS A 118 0.27 3.24 -6.40
CA CYS A 118 -0.39 4.16 -7.35
C CYS A 118 -0.06 5.61 -7.02
N MET A 119 0.62 6.32 -7.93
CA MET A 119 1.03 7.71 -7.75
C MET A 119 0.20 8.66 -8.62
N ARG A 120 -0.25 9.78 -8.05
CA ARG A 120 -0.94 10.85 -8.80
C ARG A 120 -0.09 11.35 -9.97
N GLY A 121 -0.68 11.41 -11.16
CA GLY A 121 -0.01 11.84 -12.40
C GLY A 121 0.77 10.73 -13.13
N PHE A 122 0.94 9.55 -12.52
CA PHE A 122 1.67 8.43 -13.12
C PHE A 122 0.90 7.11 -13.13
N GLY A 123 -0.03 6.90 -12.19
CA GLY A 123 -0.73 5.63 -12.03
C GLY A 123 0.09 4.60 -11.25
N VAL A 124 -0.25 3.33 -11.44
CA VAL A 124 0.39 2.19 -10.79
C VAL A 124 1.74 1.92 -11.43
N ARG A 125 2.77 1.89 -10.60
CA ARG A 125 4.16 1.69 -11.02
C ARG A 125 4.96 0.98 -9.94
N VAL A 126 6.19 0.62 -10.30
CA VAL A 126 7.22 0.14 -9.38
C VAL A 126 8.19 1.27 -9.08
N ASN A 127 8.58 1.35 -7.82
CA ASN A 127 9.74 2.12 -7.35
C ASN A 127 10.53 1.29 -6.35
N ASN A 128 11.72 1.76 -5.97
CA ASN A 128 12.55 1.10 -4.98
C ASN A 128 12.66 1.92 -3.70
N LEU A 129 12.50 1.26 -2.55
CA LEU A 129 12.57 1.87 -1.23
C LEU A 129 13.93 2.54 -0.95
N ARG A 130 15.00 2.09 -1.64
CA ARG A 130 16.36 2.63 -1.56
C ARG A 130 16.58 3.90 -2.39
N GLU A 131 15.59 4.35 -3.17
CA GLU A 131 15.68 5.65 -3.83
C GLU A 131 15.53 6.76 -2.78
N ALA A 132 16.35 7.82 -2.87
CA ALA A 132 16.44 8.87 -1.86
C ALA A 132 15.09 9.52 -1.49
N THR A 133 14.20 9.70 -2.47
CA THR A 133 12.85 10.25 -2.25
C THR A 133 12.01 9.37 -1.34
N TYR A 134 12.05 8.05 -1.53
CA TYR A 134 11.27 7.10 -0.74
C TYR A 134 11.92 6.81 0.60
N MET A 135 13.25 6.68 0.66
CA MET A 135 13.98 6.55 1.93
C MET A 135 13.63 7.69 2.90
N ARG A 136 13.63 8.94 2.42
CA ARG A 136 13.31 10.11 3.25
C ARG A 136 11.84 10.20 3.70
N ARG A 137 10.94 9.53 2.99
CA ARG A 137 9.49 9.59 3.23
C ARG A 137 8.96 8.34 3.93
N PHE A 138 9.69 7.24 3.88
CA PHE A 138 9.31 6.02 4.55
C PHE A 138 9.09 6.30 6.03
N SER A 139 7.94 5.86 6.54
CA SER A 139 7.53 6.14 7.91
C SER A 139 7.42 4.87 8.74
N ARG A 140 6.86 3.80 8.16
CA ARG A 140 6.68 2.50 8.81
C ARG A 140 6.16 1.47 7.82
N ALA A 141 6.21 0.21 8.24
CA ALA A 141 5.62 -0.91 7.52
C ALA A 141 4.69 -1.74 8.42
N TRP A 142 3.76 -2.45 7.80
CA TRP A 142 2.85 -3.39 8.45
C TRP A 142 2.87 -4.74 7.77
N ARG A 143 2.72 -5.80 8.55
CA ARG A 143 2.51 -7.16 8.07
C ARG A 143 1.04 -7.55 8.20
N VAL A 144 0.47 -8.08 7.12
CA VAL A 144 -0.85 -8.72 7.13
C VAL A 144 -0.70 -10.13 7.70
N ARG A 145 -1.54 -10.51 8.68
CA ARG A 145 -1.53 -11.82 9.33
C ARG A 145 -2.67 -12.71 8.84
#